data_AF-Q3ZLB8-F1
#
_entry.id   AF-Q3ZLB8-F1
#
_cell.length_a   1.000
_cell.length_b   1.000
_cell.length_c   1.000
_cell.angle_alpha   90.00
_cell.angle_beta   90.00
_cell.angle_gamma   90.00
#
_symmetry.space_group_name_H-M   'P 1'
#
loop_
_entity.id
_entity.type
_entity.pdbx_description
1 polymer ?
#
loop_
_entity_poly.entity_id
_entity_poly.type
_entity_poly.pdbx_seq_one_letter_code
_entity_poly.pdbx_strand_id
1 'polypeptide(L)'
;MLVLFETAAGYAIFKVLNESKLQQVDCLYKEFETPEKANKIVKLKHFEKFQDTTEALAAATALVEGKLGKSLKKVLKKVVAKEAHEQLAISDAKLGGVIKEKLDLSCVHSPAVAELMRCIRVRWRASSL
;
A
#
# COMPACT_ATOMS: atom_id res chain seq x y z
N MET A 1 -4.18 9.50 -5.01
CA MET A 1 -4.03 8.04 -5.09
C MET A 1 -3.52 7.49 -3.76
N LEU A 2 -4.08 6.36 -3.33
CA LEU A 2 -3.66 5.62 -2.13
C LEU A 2 -2.82 4.40 -2.53
N VAL A 3 -1.88 3.98 -1.69
CA VAL A 3 -1.01 2.82 -1.92
C VAL A 3 -1.17 1.88 -0.74
N LEU A 4 -1.68 0.68 -1.01
CA LEU A 4 -1.71 -0.40 -0.02
C LEU A 4 -0.34 -1.06 0.03
N PHE A 5 0.25 -1.08 1.22
CA PHE A 5 1.55 -1.70 1.45
C PHE A 5 1.45 -2.74 2.56
N GLU A 6 1.80 -3.96 2.21
CA GLU A 6 1.61 -5.13 3.06
C GLU A 6 2.95 -5.51 3.69
N THR A 7 2.97 -5.64 5.01
CA THR A 7 4.16 -5.99 5.79
C THR A 7 3.86 -7.15 6.72
N ALA A 8 4.91 -7.85 7.16
CA ALA A 8 4.76 -8.92 8.15
C ALA A 8 4.19 -8.42 9.49
N ALA A 9 4.34 -7.12 9.79
CA ALA A 9 3.82 -6.50 11.01
C ALA A 9 2.37 -6.00 10.87
N GLY A 10 1.85 -5.86 9.65
CA GLY A 10 0.53 -5.27 9.41
C GLY A 10 0.34 -4.66 8.03
N TYR A 11 -0.78 -3.97 7.87
CA TYR A 11 -1.15 -3.25 6.66
C TYR A 11 -0.91 -1.75 6.82
N ALA A 12 -0.12 -1.17 5.93
CA ALA A 12 0.10 0.25 5.82
C ALA A 12 -0.66 0.80 4.60
N ILE A 13 -1.32 1.95 4.77
CA ILE A 13 -1.91 2.70 3.66
C ILE A 13 -1.19 4.03 3.57
N PHE A 14 -0.56 4.26 2.43
CA PHE A 14 0.10 5.50 2.10
C PHE A 14 -0.77 6.33 1.19
N LYS A 15 -0.78 7.64 1.41
CA LYS A 15 -1.33 8.61 0.46
C LYS A 15 -0.19 9.19 -0.36
N VAL A 16 -0.33 9.10 -1.68
CA VAL A 16 0.57 9.77 -2.61
C VAL A 16 0.20 11.25 -2.62
N LEU A 17 1.15 12.09 -2.24
CA LEU A 17 1.02 13.55 -2.29
C LEU A 17 1.46 14.12 -3.64
N ASN A 18 2.35 13.42 -4.35
CA ASN A 18 2.93 13.90 -5.60
C ASN A 18 2.90 12.82 -6.69
N GLU A 19 1.81 12.77 -7.45
CA GLU A 19 1.59 11.79 -8.52
C GLU A 19 2.46 12.07 -9.75
N SER A 20 2.83 13.32 -10.00
CA SER A 20 3.70 13.70 -11.12
C SER A 20 5.09 13.05 -11.05
N LYS A 21 5.58 12.76 -9.83
CA LYS A 21 6.85 12.07 -9.61
C LYS A 21 6.79 10.58 -9.94
N LEU A 22 5.60 9.95 -9.88
CA LEU A 22 5.43 8.56 -10.30
C LEU A 22 5.64 8.36 -11.81
N GLN A 23 5.45 9.40 -12.62
CA GLN A 23 5.72 9.32 -14.07
C GLN A 23 7.22 9.26 -14.38
N GLN A 24 8.08 9.71 -13.45
CA GLN A 24 9.54 9.69 -13.59
C GLN A 24 10.14 8.51 -12.81
N VAL A 25 9.76 7.29 -13.21
CA VAL A 25 10.17 6.05 -12.52
C VAL A 25 11.69 5.92 -12.41
N ASP A 26 12.43 6.36 -13.45
CA ASP A 26 13.90 6.33 -13.49
C ASP A 26 14.57 7.21 -12.43
N CYS A 27 13.91 8.26 -11.93
CA CYS A 27 14.46 9.14 -10.90
C CYS A 27 13.77 8.95 -9.54
N LEU A 28 12.74 8.12 -9.45
CA LEU A 28 11.93 7.96 -8.25
C LEU A 28 12.77 7.53 -7.05
N TYR A 29 13.75 6.64 -7.26
CA TYR A 29 14.64 6.17 -6.19
C TYR A 29 15.40 7.32 -5.48
N LYS A 30 15.74 8.40 -6.19
CA LYS A 30 16.45 9.58 -5.62
C LYS A 30 15.60 10.34 -4.63
N GLU A 31 14.28 10.30 -4.81
CA GLU A 31 13.34 10.92 -3.90
C GLU A 31 13.10 10.04 -2.66
N PHE A 32 13.48 8.77 -2.73
CA PHE A 32 13.47 7.85 -1.59
C PHE A 32 14.87 7.70 -0.95
N GLU A 33 15.88 8.47 -1.38
CA GLU A 33 17.23 8.52 -0.78
C GLU A 33 17.30 9.24 0.56
N THR A 34 16.32 10.07 0.91
CA THR A 34 16.22 10.63 2.27
C THR A 34 14.78 10.53 2.79
N PRO A 35 14.58 10.37 4.12
CA PRO A 35 13.24 10.28 4.70
C PRO A 35 12.44 11.58 4.48
N GLU A 36 13.08 12.75 4.42
CA GLU A 36 12.38 14.01 4.18
C GLU A 36 11.80 14.08 2.77
N LYS A 37 12.53 13.59 1.77
CA LYS A 37 12.05 13.55 0.37
C LYS A 37 10.95 12.50 0.21
N ALA A 38 11.11 11.32 0.81
CA ALA A 38 10.10 10.26 0.75
C ALA A 38 8.76 10.74 1.35
N ASN A 39 8.80 11.43 2.49
CA ASN A 39 7.61 12.01 3.13
C ASN A 39 6.90 13.08 2.29
N LYS A 40 7.59 13.70 1.32
CA LYS A 40 6.98 14.65 0.36
C LYS A 40 6.27 13.94 -0.79
N ILE A 41 6.63 12.69 -1.09
CA ILE A 41 5.97 11.89 -2.15
C ILE A 41 4.85 11.05 -1.56
N VAL A 42 5.13 10.34 -0.47
CA VAL A 42 4.18 9.44 0.18
C VAL A 42 4.08 9.77 1.66
N LYS A 43 2.87 9.77 2.19
CA LYS A 43 2.61 9.98 3.60
C LYS A 43 1.78 8.83 4.16
N LEU A 44 2.22 8.25 5.27
CA LEU A 44 1.44 7.22 5.94
C LEU A 44 0.11 7.83 6.41
N LYS A 45 -1.00 7.29 5.91
CA LYS A 45 -2.36 7.70 6.29
C LYS A 45 -2.92 6.82 7.40
N HIS A 46 -2.69 5.51 7.30
CA HIS A 46 -3.18 4.53 8.26
C HIS A 46 -2.19 3.38 8.37
N PHE A 47 -1.92 2.92 9.58
CA PHE A 47 -1.17 1.70 9.82
C PHE A 47 -1.95 0.83 10.79
N GLU A 48 -2.29 -0.38 10.34
CA GLU A 48 -2.97 -1.38 11.16
C GLU A 48 -1.99 -2.53 11.39
N LYS A 49 -1.43 -2.60 12.60
CA LYS A 49 -0.60 -3.72 13.02
C LYS A 49 -1.45 -4.97 13.28
N PHE A 50 -0.89 -6.14 12.99
CA PHE A 50 -1.52 -7.40 13.39
C PHE A 50 -1.51 -7.53 14.91
N GLN A 51 -2.60 -8.06 15.45
CA GLN A 51 -2.74 -8.22 16.89
C GLN A 51 -1.93 -9.42 17.39
N ASP A 52 -1.86 -10.48 16.60
CA ASP A 52 -1.14 -11.71 16.92
C ASP A 52 -0.55 -12.38 15.66
N THR A 53 0.24 -13.42 15.87
CA THR A 53 0.88 -14.22 14.81
C THR A 53 -0.13 -15.00 13.97
N THR A 54 -1.31 -15.35 14.52
CA THR A 54 -2.36 -16.08 13.80
C THR A 54 -2.99 -15.19 12.75
N GLU A 55 -3.27 -13.93 13.10
CA GLU A 55 -3.76 -12.91 12.19
C GLU A 55 -2.73 -12.60 11.10
N ALA A 56 -1.45 -12.45 11.48
CA ALA A 56 -0.36 -12.24 10.53
C ALA A 56 -0.22 -13.40 9.53
N LEU A 57 -0.30 -14.65 10.01
CA LEU A 57 -0.24 -15.83 9.16
C LEU A 57 -1.45 -15.92 8.23
N ALA A 58 -2.66 -15.72 8.76
CA ALA A 58 -3.88 -15.76 7.95
C ALA A 58 -3.89 -14.65 6.87
N ALA A 59 -3.39 -13.46 7.23
CA ALA A 59 -3.17 -12.36 6.30
C ALA A 59 -2.17 -12.73 5.20
N ALA A 60 -1.00 -13.26 5.56
CA ALA A 60 0.02 -13.68 4.61
C ALA A 60 -0.48 -14.77 3.65
N THR A 61 -1.17 -15.79 4.17
CA THR A 61 -1.78 -16.85 3.36
C THR A 61 -2.83 -16.29 2.40
N ALA A 62 -3.74 -15.44 2.89
CA ALA A 62 -4.75 -14.82 2.04
C ALA A 62 -4.10 -13.99 0.91
N LEU A 63 -3.02 -13.28 1.22
CA LEU A 63 -2.21 -12.52 0.25
C LEU A 63 -1.62 -13.42 -0.84
N VAL A 64 -1.00 -14.53 -0.44
CA VAL A 64 -0.41 -15.52 -1.36
C VAL A 64 -1.49 -16.15 -2.25
N GLU A 65 -2.68 -16.38 -1.70
CA GLU A 65 -3.83 -16.87 -2.45
C GLU A 65 -4.55 -15.77 -3.27
N GLY A 66 -4.13 -14.50 -3.18
CA GLY A 66 -4.78 -13.37 -3.83
C GLY A 66 -6.19 -13.06 -3.30
N LYS A 67 -6.51 -13.48 -2.08
CA LYS A 67 -7.81 -13.30 -1.41
C LYS A 67 -7.79 -12.12 -0.44
N LEU A 68 -8.94 -11.48 -0.30
CA LEU A 68 -9.14 -10.41 0.67
C LEU A 68 -9.36 -10.97 2.09
N GLY A 69 -8.35 -10.86 2.95
CA GLY A 69 -8.46 -11.20 4.37
C GLY A 69 -9.44 -10.31 5.14
N LYS A 70 -10.00 -10.83 6.25
CA LYS A 70 -10.96 -10.08 7.10
C LYS A 70 -10.36 -8.77 7.65
N SER A 71 -9.10 -8.81 8.05
CA SER A 71 -8.37 -7.66 8.61
C SER A 71 -8.14 -6.60 7.56
N LEU A 72 -7.67 -6.97 6.37
CA LEU A 72 -7.50 -6.06 5.24
C LEU A 72 -8.84 -5.40 4.84
N LYS A 73 -9.93 -6.18 4.81
CA LYS A 73 -11.27 -5.65 4.54
C LYS A 73 -11.69 -4.57 5.54
N LYS A 74 -11.40 -4.76 6.85
CA LYS A 74 -11.67 -3.75 7.89
C LYS A 74 -10.85 -2.49 7.65
N VAL A 75 -9.55 -2.62 7.37
CA VAL A 75 -8.65 -1.49 7.12
C VAL A 75 -9.09 -0.70 5.91
N LEU A 76 -9.35 -1.38 4.79
CA LEU A 76 -9.81 -0.73 3.57
C LEU A 76 -11.14 -0.01 3.81
N LYS A 77 -12.13 -0.63 4.46
CA LYS A 77 -13.40 0.06 4.79
C LYS A 77 -13.20 1.35 5.58
N LYS A 78 -12.28 1.37 6.56
CA LYS A 78 -11.95 2.60 7.32
C LYS A 78 -11.38 3.70 6.42
N VAL A 79 -10.60 3.32 5.42
CA VAL A 79 -9.94 4.24 4.49
C VAL A 79 -10.88 4.70 3.37
N VAL A 80 -11.64 3.78 2.76
CA VAL A 80 -12.67 4.08 1.74
C VAL A 80 -13.70 5.04 2.29
N ALA A 81 -14.14 4.87 3.54
CA ALA A 81 -15.07 5.79 4.17
C ALA A 81 -14.57 7.25 4.21
N LYS A 82 -13.25 7.46 4.14
CA LYS A 82 -12.63 8.79 4.15
C LYS A 82 -12.24 9.30 2.76
N GLU A 83 -11.91 8.40 1.83
CA GLU A 83 -11.29 8.74 0.53
C GLU A 83 -11.86 7.91 -0.62
N ALA A 84 -13.19 7.74 -0.66
CA ALA A 84 -13.92 6.90 -1.62
C ALA A 84 -13.66 7.22 -3.11
N HIS A 85 -13.19 8.43 -3.42
CA HIS A 85 -12.85 8.85 -4.79
C HIS A 85 -11.41 8.52 -5.20
N GLU A 86 -10.55 8.05 -4.29
CA GLU A 86 -9.15 7.78 -4.60
C GLU A 86 -8.92 6.36 -5.14
N GLN A 87 -8.04 6.25 -6.14
CA GLN A 87 -7.58 4.96 -6.63
C GLN A 87 -6.65 4.29 -5.63
N LEU A 88 -6.75 2.96 -5.50
CA LEU A 88 -5.90 2.13 -4.66
C LEU A 88 -4.83 1.42 -5.49
N ALA A 89 -3.60 1.85 -5.33
CA ALA A 89 -2.41 1.22 -5.85
C ALA A 89 -2.08 -0.04 -5.05
N ILE A 90 -1.89 -1.15 -5.76
CA ILE A 90 -1.73 -2.49 -5.19
C ILE A 90 -0.58 -3.25 -5.85
N SER A 91 0.05 -4.13 -5.07
CA SER A 91 1.19 -4.93 -5.52
C SER A 91 0.74 -6.02 -6.51
N ASP A 92 -0.40 -6.64 -6.26
CA ASP A 92 -0.90 -7.80 -7.01
C ASP A 92 -2.24 -7.48 -7.68
N ALA A 93 -2.29 -7.59 -9.01
CA ALA A 93 -3.49 -7.30 -9.78
C ALA A 93 -4.69 -8.20 -9.41
N LYS A 94 -4.45 -9.45 -8.99
CA LYS A 94 -5.53 -10.38 -8.57
C LYS A 94 -6.22 -9.87 -7.32
N LEU A 95 -5.43 -9.45 -6.33
CA LEU A 95 -5.95 -8.87 -5.10
C LEU A 95 -6.80 -7.62 -5.41
N GLY A 96 -6.39 -6.85 -6.42
CA GLY A 96 -7.14 -5.70 -6.92
C GLY A 96 -8.49 -6.02 -7.50
N GLY A 97 -8.57 -7.10 -8.28
CA GLY A 97 -9.85 -7.60 -8.78
C GLY A 97 -10.80 -7.89 -7.62
N VAL A 98 -10.32 -8.60 -6.59
CA VAL A 98 -11.13 -8.94 -5.41
C VAL A 98 -11.51 -7.70 -4.60
N ILE A 99 -10.60 -6.74 -4.42
CA ILE A 99 -10.89 -5.47 -3.73
C ILE A 99 -11.94 -4.68 -4.50
N LYS A 100 -11.79 -4.57 -5.82
CA LYS A 100 -12.73 -3.86 -6.69
C LYS A 100 -14.12 -4.48 -6.61
N GLU A 101 -14.26 -5.80 -6.70
CA GLU A 101 -15.55 -6.48 -6.55
C GLU A 101 -16.16 -6.33 -5.14
N LYS A 102 -15.36 -6.42 -4.08
CA LYS A 102 -15.89 -6.47 -2.70
C LYS A 102 -16.09 -5.12 -2.04
N LEU A 103 -15.40 -4.08 -2.51
CA LEU A 103 -15.36 -2.76 -1.89
C LEU A 103 -15.63 -1.62 -2.89
N ASP A 104 -15.92 -1.94 -4.15
CA ASP A 104 -16.17 -0.98 -5.24
C ASP A 104 -15.04 0.06 -5.40
N LEU A 105 -13.80 -0.37 -5.15
CA LEU A 105 -12.63 0.48 -5.21
C LEU A 105 -11.92 0.37 -6.56
N SER A 106 -11.58 1.52 -7.14
CA SER A 106 -10.75 1.58 -8.33
C SER A 106 -9.30 1.20 -8.00
N CYS A 107 -8.90 -0.02 -8.34
CA CYS A 107 -7.55 -0.52 -8.09
C CYS A 107 -6.64 -0.25 -9.30
N VAL A 108 -5.42 0.20 -9.04
CA VAL A 108 -4.40 0.45 -10.07
C VAL A 108 -3.16 -0.41 -9.82
N HIS A 109 -2.71 -1.06 -10.88
CA HIS A 109 -1.45 -1.79 -10.89
C HIS A 109 -0.67 -1.34 -12.12
N SER A 110 0.51 -0.76 -11.90
CA SER A 110 1.38 -0.28 -12.97
C SER A 110 2.84 -0.49 -12.59
N PRO A 111 3.77 -0.53 -13.56
CA PRO A 111 5.20 -0.60 -13.28
C PRO A 111 5.69 0.54 -12.36
N ALA A 112 5.12 1.74 -12.53
CA ALA A 112 5.41 2.89 -11.67
C ALA A 112 4.97 2.65 -10.21
N VAL A 113 3.81 2.05 -9.99
CA VAL A 113 3.33 1.66 -8.65
C VAL A 113 4.23 0.58 -8.05
N ALA A 114 4.63 -0.41 -8.84
CA ALA A 114 5.54 -1.46 -8.40
C ALA A 114 6.88 -0.89 -7.93
N GLU A 115 7.46 0.05 -8.67
CA GLU A 115 8.69 0.73 -8.25
C GLU A 115 8.49 1.65 -7.05
N LEU A 116 7.36 2.34 -6.96
CA LEU A 116 7.02 3.12 -5.77
C LEU A 116 7.00 2.22 -4.53
N MET A 117 6.32 1.08 -4.60
CA MET A 117 6.27 0.10 -3.51
C MET A 117 7.65 -0.45 -3.18
N ARG A 118 8.51 -0.67 -4.19
CA ARG A 118 9.90 -1.11 -3.99
C ARG A 118 10.70 -0.05 -3.22
N CYS A 119 10.58 1.22 -3.60
CA CYS A 119 11.23 2.33 -2.91
C CYS A 119 10.74 2.49 -1.46
N ILE A 120 9.42 2.39 -1.24
CA ILE A 120 8.82 2.39 0.10
C ILE A 120 9.40 1.23 0.91
N ARG A 121 9.47 0.01 0.37
CA ARG A 121 10.00 -1.16 1.08
C ARG A 121 11.45 -0.98 1.54
N VAL A 122 12.30 -0.43 0.69
CA VAL A 122 13.72 -0.21 0.98
C VAL A 122 13.88 0.85 2.09
N ARG A 123 13.13 1.95 2.03
CA ARG A 123 13.23 3.04 3.01
C ARG A 123 12.50 2.73 4.33
N TRP A 124 11.35 2.07 4.29
CA TRP A 124 10.51 1.82 5.47
C TRP A 124 11.24 0.96 6.52
N ARG A 125 12.06 0.01 6.07
CA ARG A 125 12.95 -0.78 6.94
C ARG A 125 13.98 0.06 7.67
N ALA A 126 14.46 1.16 7.07
CA ALA A 126 15.48 2.02 7.66
C ALA A 126 14.94 3.02 8.70
N SER A 127 13.61 3.24 8.75
CA SER A 127 12.98 4.13 9.75
C SER A 127 12.39 3.38 10.96
N SER A 128 12.45 2.05 10.96
CA SER A 128 11.92 1.19 12.04
C SER A 128 13.02 0.50 12.86
N LEU A 129 14.28 0.89 12.66
CA LEU A 129 15.47 0.57 13.45
C LEU A 129 15.99 1.88 14.05
#